data_AF-R6FRI3-F1
#
_entry.id   AF-R6FRI3-F1
#
_cell.length_a   1.000
_cell.length_b   1.000
_cell.length_c   1.000
_cell.angle_alpha   90.00
_cell.angle_beta   90.00
_cell.angle_gamma   90.00
#
_symmetry.space_group_name_H-M   'P 1'
#
loop_
_entity.id
_entity.type
_entity.pdbx_description
1 polymer ?
#
loop_
_entity_poly.entity_id
_entity_poly.type
_entity_poly.pdbx_seq_one_letter_code
_entity_poly.pdbx_strand_id
1 'polypeptide(L)'
;MRCVSGGYKSQSLDLDFDGIDEIKLAATKTNVKSTLSTLSNKLNKDDHLFIFVIDHGGTDDYNTNSYICLWHYENLYDYELATMLEPFTAKYVNVNVVLGQCFSGGFNDNLKKVGCVVASASTGSESSWSCSDIPYDEFVYHWICAVNEATPNKTSIKSDTDKNGRVTMEEAFNYAKVHDRVTDEHPMYTSTPISIGEDLAFNHIVSSVDLYIKDNPEDTEKEPNTTTNEFWKSPSIWVRNQEDSIYGHQNPEYSSDHRVAFVNVRVHNRGKEDFEGEGKWILIYWVQASTGITQKAWKGRELYENKWPTGGILEARPIDKKIKAGEYKDFSIDWKLPTMLKVYPEGNFHFCLLAKIMDTPYDEGYSPEKSYFDLKGSNDQAQKNVTIIRKKDTEKFFNVYVRNTSTLDKAYTLELIPQTEADATLYQRAKVEMSMSPKIYDAWERGGFKSQDIEFVSTESNATNLRSVKFASPQSKLQNISLRGDEFDIVQLKFKVLPLNA
;
A
#
# COMPACT_ATOMS: atom_id res chain seq x y z
N MET A 1 -1.94 -44.30 2.81
CA MET A 1 -1.78 -43.93 4.23
C MET A 1 -2.01 -45.12 5.14
N ARG A 2 -1.25 -45.26 6.22
CA ARG A 2 -1.45 -46.31 7.23
C ARG A 2 -2.60 -45.86 8.15
N CYS A 3 -3.69 -46.62 8.19
CA CYS A 3 -4.83 -46.23 9.01
C CYS A 3 -4.58 -46.53 10.49
N VAL A 4 -5.18 -45.71 11.37
CA VAL A 4 -5.25 -45.94 12.83
C VAL A 4 -5.88 -47.29 13.18
N SER A 5 -6.72 -47.84 12.30
CA SER A 5 -7.33 -49.17 12.42
C SER A 5 -6.43 -50.33 11.95
N GLY A 6 -5.21 -50.06 11.49
CA GLY A 6 -4.37 -51.02 10.76
C GLY A 6 -4.69 -51.08 9.26
N GLY A 7 -3.71 -51.53 8.47
CA GLY A 7 -3.78 -51.61 7.00
C GLY A 7 -3.39 -50.31 6.28
N TYR A 8 -3.31 -50.41 4.94
CA TYR A 8 -3.10 -49.27 4.05
C TYR A 8 -4.43 -48.91 3.39
N LYS A 9 -4.87 -47.66 3.51
CA LYS A 9 -5.92 -47.08 2.63
C LYS A 9 -5.28 -46.12 1.64
N SER A 10 -5.76 -46.18 0.41
CA SER A 10 -5.58 -45.09 -0.54
C SER A 10 -6.50 -43.94 -0.14
N GLN A 11 -6.06 -42.71 -0.34
CA GLN A 11 -6.97 -41.56 -0.31
C GLN A 11 -8.00 -41.69 -1.43
N SER A 12 -9.15 -41.04 -1.27
CA SER A 12 -10.10 -40.86 -2.37
C SER A 12 -9.35 -40.25 -3.56
N LEU A 13 -9.58 -40.77 -4.76
CA LEU A 13 -8.99 -40.19 -5.97
C LEU A 13 -9.76 -38.93 -6.40
N ASP A 14 -11.05 -38.89 -6.06
CA ASP A 14 -11.95 -37.74 -6.09
C ASP A 14 -11.73 -36.90 -4.81
N LEU A 15 -11.04 -35.77 -4.96
CA LEU A 15 -10.58 -34.89 -3.88
C LEU A 15 -11.60 -33.80 -3.54
N ASP A 16 -12.47 -33.41 -4.47
CA ASP A 16 -13.49 -32.39 -4.27
C ASP A 16 -14.92 -32.96 -4.14
N PHE A 17 -15.04 -34.29 -4.24
CA PHE A 17 -16.26 -35.06 -4.13
C PHE A 17 -17.29 -34.76 -5.24
N ASP A 18 -16.83 -34.34 -6.42
CA ASP A 18 -17.68 -34.10 -7.58
C ASP A 18 -17.99 -35.37 -8.41
N GLY A 19 -17.36 -36.50 -8.05
CA GLY A 19 -17.50 -37.79 -8.71
C GLY A 19 -16.50 -38.06 -9.83
N ILE A 20 -15.52 -37.18 -10.04
CA ILE A 20 -14.41 -37.32 -11.00
C ILE A 20 -13.12 -37.53 -10.22
N ASP A 21 -12.27 -38.46 -10.66
CA ASP A 21 -10.97 -38.67 -10.03
C ASP A 21 -9.97 -37.56 -10.46
N GLU A 22 -9.43 -36.81 -9.49
CA GLU A 22 -8.35 -35.83 -9.69
C GLU A 22 -6.97 -36.52 -9.77
N ILE A 23 -6.81 -37.62 -9.03
CA ILE A 23 -5.54 -38.36 -8.95
C ILE A 23 -5.41 -39.30 -10.16
N LYS A 24 -4.49 -38.96 -11.07
CA LYS A 24 -4.43 -39.61 -12.39
C LYS A 24 -3.19 -40.49 -12.62
N LEU A 25 -2.10 -40.33 -11.88
CA LEU A 25 -0.79 -40.91 -12.24
C LEU A 25 0.02 -41.38 -11.02
N ALA A 26 0.88 -42.39 -11.25
CA ALA A 26 1.89 -42.83 -10.28
C ALA A 26 2.96 -41.74 -10.04
N ALA A 27 3.44 -41.58 -8.81
CA ALA A 27 4.46 -40.60 -8.42
C ALA A 27 5.87 -41.04 -8.90
N THR A 28 6.13 -40.93 -10.20
CA THR A 28 7.42 -41.20 -10.85
C THR A 28 7.94 -39.94 -11.54
N LYS A 29 9.25 -39.82 -11.75
CA LYS A 29 9.85 -38.68 -12.45
C LYS A 29 9.23 -38.46 -13.83
N THR A 30 9.01 -39.56 -14.55
CA THR A 30 8.43 -39.51 -15.90
C THR A 30 7.03 -38.89 -15.88
N ASN A 31 6.19 -39.28 -14.92
CA ASN A 31 4.84 -38.76 -14.82
C ASN A 31 4.80 -37.31 -14.32
N VAL A 32 5.66 -36.94 -13.36
CA VAL A 32 5.81 -35.54 -12.91
C VAL A 32 6.23 -34.66 -14.08
N LYS A 33 7.29 -35.05 -14.81
CA LYS A 33 7.77 -34.32 -15.99
C LYS A 33 6.70 -34.21 -17.07
N SER A 34 5.96 -35.29 -17.36
CA SER A 34 4.89 -35.30 -18.37
C SER A 34 3.73 -34.39 -17.97
N THR A 35 3.35 -34.39 -16.69
CA THR A 35 2.29 -33.54 -16.15
C THR A 35 2.68 -32.06 -16.26
N LEU A 36 3.87 -31.69 -15.77
CA LEU A 36 4.37 -30.32 -15.88
C LEU A 36 4.52 -29.88 -17.35
N SER A 37 4.98 -30.76 -18.24
CA SER A 37 5.04 -30.47 -19.69
C SER A 37 3.64 -30.27 -20.30
N THR A 38 2.62 -30.96 -19.79
CA THR A 38 1.25 -30.78 -20.24
C THR A 38 0.66 -29.47 -19.73
N LEU A 39 0.88 -29.15 -18.46
CA LEU A 39 0.42 -27.91 -17.85
C LEU A 39 1.11 -26.69 -18.47
N SER A 40 2.40 -26.77 -18.79
CA SER A 40 3.12 -25.65 -19.41
C SER A 40 2.56 -25.29 -20.79
N ASN A 41 1.89 -26.21 -21.49
CA ASN A 41 1.20 -25.92 -22.74
C ASN A 41 -0.18 -25.26 -22.54
N LYS A 42 -0.71 -25.25 -21.30
CA LYS A 42 -2.02 -24.68 -20.95
C LYS A 42 -1.90 -23.36 -20.22
N LEU A 43 -0.96 -23.27 -19.29
CA LEU A 43 -0.77 -22.08 -18.46
C LEU A 43 -0.05 -20.98 -19.25
N ASN A 44 -0.55 -19.77 -19.07
CA ASN A 44 -0.09 -18.53 -19.67
C ASN A 44 0.32 -17.53 -18.59
N LYS A 45 0.79 -16.37 -19.03
CA LYS A 45 1.06 -15.22 -18.17
C LYS A 45 -0.07 -14.99 -17.16
N ASP A 46 0.33 -14.75 -15.92
CA ASP A 46 -0.55 -14.51 -14.77
C ASP A 46 -1.42 -15.69 -14.32
N ASP A 47 -1.36 -16.86 -14.96
CA ASP A 47 -1.96 -18.07 -14.38
C ASP A 47 -1.21 -18.52 -13.12
N HIS A 48 -1.82 -19.39 -12.32
CA HIS A 48 -1.25 -19.93 -11.08
C HIS A 48 -0.96 -21.43 -11.21
N LEU A 49 0.31 -21.81 -11.05
CA LEU A 49 0.73 -23.18 -10.85
C LEU A 49 0.99 -23.40 -9.35
N PHE A 50 0.22 -24.28 -8.73
CA PHE A 50 0.44 -24.70 -7.35
C PHE A 50 1.04 -26.11 -7.30
N ILE A 51 2.18 -26.26 -6.64
CA ILE A 51 2.87 -27.52 -6.40
C ILE A 51 2.93 -27.75 -4.90
N PHE A 52 2.36 -28.87 -4.47
CA PHE A 52 2.25 -29.23 -3.08
C PHE A 52 2.82 -30.63 -2.88
N VAL A 53 3.87 -30.75 -2.09
CA VAL A 53 4.60 -32.00 -1.88
C VAL A 53 4.48 -32.43 -0.42
N ILE A 54 3.95 -33.63 -0.21
CA ILE A 54 3.97 -34.31 1.07
C ILE A 54 4.47 -35.75 0.88
N ASP A 55 5.71 -36.01 1.28
CA ASP A 55 6.38 -37.32 1.19
C ASP A 55 7.64 -37.32 2.08
N HIS A 56 8.46 -38.38 1.97
CA HIS A 56 9.84 -38.39 2.39
C HIS A 56 10.73 -37.58 1.44
N GLY A 57 11.82 -37.06 2.00
CA GLY A 57 12.88 -36.40 1.27
C GLY A 57 14.24 -36.79 1.83
N GLY A 58 15.28 -36.47 1.08
CA GLY A 58 16.65 -36.70 1.47
C GLY A 58 17.56 -35.62 0.92
N THR A 59 18.83 -35.72 1.28
CA THR A 59 19.88 -34.80 0.84
C THR A 59 21.18 -35.55 0.64
N ASP A 60 21.98 -35.09 -0.30
CA ASP A 60 23.33 -35.61 -0.54
C ASP A 60 24.41 -34.78 0.18
N ASP A 61 24.09 -33.56 0.63
CA ASP A 61 25.05 -32.60 1.17
C ASP A 61 24.65 -31.96 2.51
N TYR A 62 23.45 -32.23 3.02
CA TYR A 62 22.87 -31.57 4.20
C TYR A 62 22.86 -30.05 4.09
N ASN A 63 22.63 -29.51 2.89
CA ASN A 63 22.59 -28.09 2.65
C ASN A 63 21.67 -27.68 1.48
N THR A 64 22.09 -27.93 0.25
CA THR A 64 21.50 -27.34 -0.98
C THR A 64 21.25 -28.35 -2.10
N ASN A 65 21.54 -29.64 -1.84
CA ASN A 65 21.29 -30.72 -2.80
C ASN A 65 20.33 -31.72 -2.15
N SER A 66 19.05 -31.40 -2.27
CA SER A 66 17.95 -32.16 -1.68
C SER A 66 17.07 -32.79 -2.77
N TYR A 67 16.33 -33.83 -2.38
CA TYR A 67 15.45 -34.54 -3.30
C TYR A 67 14.14 -34.98 -2.65
N ILE A 68 13.12 -35.13 -3.49
CA ILE A 68 11.85 -35.76 -3.15
C ILE A 68 11.98 -37.25 -3.46
N CYS A 69 11.65 -38.11 -2.49
CA CYS A 69 11.55 -39.54 -2.73
C CYS A 69 10.32 -39.81 -3.60
N LEU A 70 10.51 -40.52 -4.72
CA LEU A 70 9.44 -40.93 -5.62
C LEU A 70 9.33 -42.46 -5.62
N TRP A 71 8.28 -42.98 -6.27
CA TRP A 71 8.11 -44.41 -6.43
C TRP A 71 9.26 -45.04 -7.23
N HIS A 72 9.44 -46.35 -7.04
CA HIS A 72 10.52 -47.12 -7.67
C HIS A 72 11.94 -46.66 -7.29
N TYR A 73 12.10 -46.07 -6.11
CA TYR A 73 13.39 -45.57 -5.61
C TYR A 73 14.00 -44.47 -6.50
N GLU A 74 13.14 -43.72 -7.19
CA GLU A 74 13.56 -42.53 -7.93
C GLU A 74 13.67 -41.33 -6.97
N ASN A 75 14.69 -40.49 -7.15
CA ASN A 75 14.88 -39.26 -6.37
C ASN A 75 14.76 -38.04 -7.27
N LEU A 76 13.70 -37.23 -7.16
CA LEU A 76 13.58 -35.97 -7.91
C LEU A 76 14.35 -34.88 -7.18
N TYR A 77 15.48 -34.48 -7.73
CA TYR A 77 16.33 -33.45 -7.14
C TYR A 77 15.77 -32.05 -7.35
N ASP A 78 16.14 -31.14 -6.45
CA ASP A 78 15.85 -29.71 -6.51
C ASP A 78 16.16 -29.05 -7.86
N TYR A 79 17.35 -29.26 -8.41
CA TYR A 79 17.76 -28.73 -9.71
C TYR A 79 16.96 -29.32 -10.87
N GLU A 80 16.52 -30.59 -10.77
CA GLU A 80 15.65 -31.21 -11.76
C GLU A 80 14.27 -30.54 -11.74
N LEU A 81 13.67 -30.36 -10.56
CA LEU A 81 12.39 -29.67 -10.42
C LEU A 81 12.51 -28.22 -10.91
N ALA A 82 13.54 -27.50 -10.48
CA ALA A 82 13.79 -26.12 -10.92
C ALA A 82 13.88 -26.00 -12.44
N THR A 83 14.52 -26.98 -13.11
CA THR A 83 14.58 -27.05 -14.58
C THR A 83 13.21 -27.30 -15.19
N MET A 84 12.41 -28.21 -14.61
CA MET A 84 11.05 -28.48 -15.07
C MET A 84 10.11 -27.27 -14.95
N LEU A 85 10.43 -26.30 -14.09
CA LEU A 85 9.64 -25.09 -13.86
C LEU A 85 9.98 -23.91 -14.79
N GLU A 86 11.09 -23.98 -15.52
CA GLU A 86 11.53 -22.91 -16.44
C GLU A 86 10.48 -22.51 -17.50
N PRO A 87 9.71 -23.45 -18.10
CA PRO A 87 8.68 -23.08 -19.07
C PRO A 87 7.56 -22.20 -18.48
N PHE A 88 7.32 -22.28 -17.17
CA PHE A 88 6.30 -21.49 -16.49
C PHE A 88 6.84 -20.10 -16.12
N THR A 89 8.04 -20.05 -15.52
CA THR A 89 8.67 -18.78 -15.14
C THR A 89 9.02 -17.93 -16.36
N ALA A 90 9.42 -18.55 -17.47
CA ALA A 90 9.64 -17.86 -18.76
C ALA A 90 8.36 -17.26 -19.36
N LYS A 91 7.18 -17.72 -18.92
CA LYS A 91 5.87 -17.19 -19.31
C LYS A 91 5.27 -16.26 -18.26
N TYR A 92 5.97 -15.98 -17.17
CA TYR A 92 5.46 -15.21 -16.03
C TYR A 92 4.21 -15.82 -15.39
N VAL A 93 4.13 -17.14 -15.33
CA VAL A 93 3.17 -17.86 -14.47
C VAL A 93 3.55 -17.62 -13.01
N ASN A 94 2.56 -17.44 -12.13
CA ASN A 94 2.75 -17.45 -10.69
C ASN A 94 2.97 -18.89 -10.22
N VAL A 95 4.19 -19.23 -9.79
CA VAL A 95 4.55 -20.58 -9.35
C VAL A 95 4.63 -20.60 -7.83
N ASN A 96 3.73 -21.33 -7.19
CA ASN A 96 3.68 -21.51 -5.75
C ASN A 96 4.09 -22.95 -5.39
N VAL A 97 5.11 -23.11 -4.55
CA VAL A 97 5.63 -24.42 -4.16
C VAL A 97 5.64 -24.56 -2.64
N VAL A 98 4.98 -25.60 -2.13
CA VAL A 98 4.96 -25.95 -0.70
C VAL A 98 5.54 -27.35 -0.52
N LEU A 99 6.53 -27.47 0.36
CA LEU A 99 7.38 -28.66 0.53
C LEU A 99 7.39 -29.12 2.00
N GLY A 100 6.74 -30.26 2.30
CA GLY A 100 6.63 -30.81 3.68
C GLY A 100 7.64 -31.89 4.05
N GLN A 101 8.44 -32.36 3.11
CA GLN A 101 9.40 -33.45 3.26
C GLN A 101 10.68 -33.05 4.02
N CYS A 102 11.41 -34.05 4.53
CA CYS A 102 12.73 -33.85 5.13
C CYS A 102 13.69 -33.14 4.18
N PHE A 103 14.53 -32.24 4.71
CA PHE A 103 15.52 -31.46 3.95
C PHE A 103 14.90 -30.53 2.88
N SER A 104 13.61 -30.21 3.00
CA SER A 104 12.85 -29.45 2.01
C SER A 104 13.44 -28.07 1.71
N GLY A 105 14.04 -27.40 2.69
CA GLY A 105 14.66 -26.08 2.50
C GLY A 105 15.85 -26.06 1.56
N GLY A 106 16.42 -27.22 1.23
CA GLY A 106 17.46 -27.33 0.19
C GLY A 106 16.93 -27.06 -1.23
N PHE A 107 15.62 -26.99 -1.43
CA PHE A 107 15.03 -26.59 -2.72
C PHE A 107 14.96 -25.07 -2.91
N ASN A 108 14.96 -24.30 -1.82
CA ASN A 108 14.63 -22.88 -1.86
C ASN A 108 15.64 -22.04 -2.67
N ASP A 109 16.89 -22.45 -2.73
CA ASP A 109 17.95 -21.77 -3.49
C ASP A 109 17.76 -21.92 -5.01
N ASN A 110 17.53 -23.15 -5.48
CA ASN A 110 17.27 -23.48 -6.88
C ASN A 110 15.92 -22.95 -7.37
N LEU A 111 14.94 -22.86 -6.46
CA LEU A 111 13.62 -22.32 -6.73
C LEU A 111 13.50 -20.81 -6.46
N LYS A 112 14.59 -20.12 -6.10
CA LYS A 112 14.69 -18.66 -6.09
C LYS A 112 14.69 -18.10 -7.52
N LYS A 113 13.59 -18.31 -8.23
CA LYS A 113 13.37 -17.92 -9.63
C LYS A 113 12.28 -16.85 -9.69
N VAL A 114 12.44 -15.92 -10.63
CA VAL A 114 11.43 -14.90 -10.92
C VAL A 114 10.10 -15.58 -11.23
N GLY A 115 9.03 -15.19 -10.54
CA GLY A 115 7.71 -15.81 -10.65
C GLY A 115 7.41 -16.84 -9.56
N CYS A 116 8.38 -17.21 -8.72
CA CYS A 116 8.21 -18.24 -7.70
C CYS A 116 7.99 -17.67 -6.29
N VAL A 117 7.11 -18.34 -5.54
CA VAL A 117 7.01 -18.32 -4.08
C VAL A 117 7.13 -19.75 -3.55
N VAL A 118 7.97 -19.94 -2.53
CA VAL A 118 8.37 -21.26 -2.03
C VAL A 118 8.33 -21.24 -0.51
N ALA A 119 7.63 -22.22 0.08
CA ALA A 119 7.58 -22.46 1.50
C ALA A 119 7.99 -23.92 1.79
N SER A 120 8.92 -24.13 2.72
CA SER A 120 9.42 -25.45 3.08
C SER A 120 9.36 -25.67 4.59
N ALA A 121 9.14 -26.91 5.00
CA ALA A 121 9.00 -27.31 6.40
C ALA A 121 10.32 -27.20 7.19
N SER A 122 11.45 -27.49 6.57
CA SER A 122 12.74 -27.55 7.26
C SER A 122 13.82 -26.77 6.51
N THR A 123 15.00 -26.60 7.11
CA THR A 123 16.22 -26.28 6.34
C THR A 123 16.63 -27.47 5.45
N GLY A 124 17.59 -27.27 4.55
CA GLY A 124 18.21 -28.36 3.79
C GLY A 124 19.18 -29.23 4.59
N SER A 125 19.35 -28.94 5.89
CA SER A 125 20.30 -29.63 6.77
C SER A 125 19.65 -30.48 7.86
N GLU A 126 18.31 -30.47 7.94
CA GLU A 126 17.54 -31.15 8.97
C GLU A 126 16.28 -31.83 8.42
N SER A 127 15.67 -32.70 9.22
CA SER A 127 14.42 -33.38 8.87
C SER A 127 13.20 -32.51 9.16
N SER A 128 12.10 -32.78 8.45
CA SER A 128 10.77 -32.30 8.85
C SER A 128 10.11 -33.29 9.80
N TRP A 129 9.06 -32.86 10.49
CA TRP A 129 8.46 -33.62 11.58
C TRP A 129 6.94 -33.73 11.48
N SER A 130 6.41 -34.82 12.05
CA SER A 130 4.97 -34.97 12.25
C SER A 130 4.53 -34.32 13.56
N CYS A 131 3.29 -33.86 13.61
CA CYS A 131 2.63 -33.51 14.85
C CYS A 131 2.67 -34.66 15.87
N SER A 132 2.93 -34.34 17.14
CA SER A 132 3.01 -35.35 18.22
C SER A 132 1.65 -35.91 18.63
N ASP A 133 0.56 -35.19 18.35
CA ASP A 133 -0.79 -35.41 18.87
C ASP A 133 -1.82 -35.77 17.78
N ILE A 134 -1.51 -35.49 16.52
CA ILE A 134 -2.38 -35.71 15.37
C ILE A 134 -1.59 -36.30 14.18
N PRO A 135 -2.20 -37.05 13.26
CA PRO A 135 -1.46 -37.77 12.22
C PRO A 135 -1.16 -36.89 10.99
N TYR A 136 -0.62 -35.69 11.21
CA TYR A 136 -0.27 -34.74 10.17
C TYR A 136 1.21 -34.31 10.27
N ASP A 137 1.74 -33.79 9.17
CA ASP A 137 3.01 -33.07 9.15
C ASP A 137 2.87 -31.74 9.91
N GLU A 138 3.86 -31.34 10.71
CA GLU A 138 3.77 -30.20 11.64
C GLU A 138 3.65 -28.87 10.89
N PHE A 139 4.65 -28.50 10.09
CA PHE A 139 4.63 -27.26 9.33
C PHE A 139 3.44 -27.19 8.37
N VAL A 140 3.24 -28.25 7.57
CA VAL A 140 2.21 -28.26 6.52
C VAL A 140 0.80 -28.23 7.13
N TYR A 141 0.59 -28.86 8.29
CA TYR A 141 -0.68 -28.76 9.01
C TYR A 141 -1.02 -27.29 9.31
N HIS A 142 -0.10 -26.54 9.91
CA HIS A 142 -0.35 -25.15 10.25
C HIS A 142 -0.49 -24.26 9.02
N TRP A 143 0.27 -24.54 7.94
CA TRP A 143 0.15 -23.80 6.68
C TRP A 143 -1.22 -23.97 6.03
N ILE A 144 -1.73 -25.21 5.93
CA ILE A 144 -3.09 -25.48 5.43
C ILE A 144 -4.14 -24.79 6.30
N CYS A 145 -3.99 -24.90 7.62
CA CYS A 145 -4.92 -24.28 8.56
C CYS A 145 -4.93 -22.75 8.44
N ALA A 146 -3.78 -22.13 8.15
CA ALA A 146 -3.66 -20.70 7.90
C ALA A 146 -4.38 -20.29 6.62
N VAL A 147 -4.11 -20.96 5.50
CA VAL A 147 -4.79 -20.67 4.22
C VAL A 147 -6.30 -20.80 4.33
N ASN A 148 -6.77 -21.80 5.09
CA ASN A 148 -8.19 -22.08 5.28
C ASN A 148 -8.85 -21.20 6.38
N GLU A 149 -8.06 -20.44 7.15
CA GLU A 149 -8.48 -19.73 8.37
C GLU A 149 -9.26 -20.61 9.38
N ALA A 150 -9.04 -21.93 9.35
CA ALA A 150 -9.66 -22.85 10.26
C ALA A 150 -8.92 -24.19 10.32
N THR A 151 -8.93 -24.81 11.50
CA THR A 151 -8.45 -26.19 11.71
C THR A 151 -9.41 -27.22 11.07
N PRO A 152 -9.00 -28.50 10.91
CA PRO A 152 -9.89 -29.55 10.42
C PRO A 152 -11.17 -29.74 11.25
N ASN A 153 -11.14 -29.35 12.52
CA ASN A 153 -12.30 -29.39 13.42
C ASN A 153 -13.14 -28.11 13.35
N LYS A 154 -12.91 -27.25 12.35
CA LYS A 154 -13.61 -25.97 12.10
C LYS A 154 -13.39 -24.92 13.18
N THR A 155 -12.32 -25.03 13.96
CA THR A 155 -11.91 -23.95 14.88
C THR A 155 -11.29 -22.84 14.04
N SER A 156 -11.85 -21.63 14.13
CA SER A 156 -11.34 -20.46 13.39
C SER A 156 -9.91 -20.09 13.80
N ILE A 157 -9.13 -19.70 12.81
CA ILE A 157 -7.78 -19.16 12.88
C ILE A 157 -7.79 -17.74 12.34
N LYS A 158 -6.83 -16.91 12.77
CA LYS A 158 -6.63 -15.55 12.28
C LYS A 158 -5.24 -15.44 11.68
N SER A 159 -5.16 -15.71 10.39
CA SER A 159 -3.92 -15.70 9.60
C SER A 159 -3.85 -14.53 8.63
N ASP A 160 -4.98 -13.93 8.24
CA ASP A 160 -5.03 -12.63 7.57
C ASP A 160 -4.62 -11.52 8.58
N THR A 161 -3.36 -11.14 8.53
CA THR A 161 -2.73 -10.25 9.52
C THR A 161 -3.02 -8.79 9.25
N ASP A 162 -3.11 -8.39 7.99
CA ASP A 162 -3.38 -7.02 7.56
C ASP A 162 -4.88 -6.73 7.33
N LYS A 163 -5.71 -7.77 7.36
CA LYS A 163 -7.18 -7.75 7.28
C LYS A 163 -7.69 -7.27 5.92
N ASN A 164 -6.96 -7.58 4.85
CA ASN A 164 -7.36 -7.26 3.48
C ASN A 164 -8.36 -8.28 2.90
N GLY A 165 -8.71 -9.33 3.65
CA GLY A 165 -9.64 -10.38 3.24
C GLY A 165 -9.00 -11.49 2.42
N ARG A 166 -7.68 -11.63 2.49
CA ARG A 166 -6.88 -12.64 1.79
C ARG A 166 -5.87 -13.19 2.79
N VAL A 167 -5.60 -14.49 2.70
CA VAL A 167 -4.43 -15.08 3.38
C VAL A 167 -3.38 -15.33 2.31
N THR A 168 -2.34 -14.53 2.34
CA THR A 168 -1.28 -14.57 1.32
C THR A 168 -0.32 -15.72 1.60
N MET A 169 0.49 -16.10 0.61
CA MET A 169 1.47 -17.17 0.81
C MET A 169 2.50 -16.81 1.89
N GLU A 170 2.84 -15.53 2.03
CA GLU A 170 3.67 -15.01 3.12
C GLU A 170 2.96 -15.16 4.47
N GLU A 171 1.69 -14.77 4.57
CA GLU A 171 0.92 -14.87 5.82
C GLU A 171 0.72 -16.32 6.26
N ALA A 172 0.41 -17.21 5.32
CA ALA A 172 0.30 -18.64 5.59
C ALA A 172 1.62 -19.22 6.11
N PHE A 173 2.75 -18.85 5.49
CA PHE A 173 4.08 -19.23 5.97
C PHE A 173 4.38 -18.68 7.36
N ASN A 174 4.15 -17.38 7.59
CA ASN A 174 4.42 -16.73 8.86
C ASN A 174 3.59 -17.34 9.99
N TYR A 175 2.31 -17.63 9.73
CA TYR A 175 1.46 -18.34 10.67
C TYR A 175 2.03 -19.73 10.98
N ALA A 176 2.35 -20.51 9.94
CA ALA A 176 2.86 -21.87 10.10
C ALA A 176 4.16 -21.90 10.92
N LYS A 177 5.11 -21.02 10.59
CA LYS A 177 6.38 -20.90 11.30
C LYS A 177 6.23 -20.54 12.77
N VAL A 178 5.27 -19.67 13.11
CA VAL A 178 5.03 -19.26 14.50
C VAL A 178 4.35 -20.37 15.31
N HIS A 179 3.54 -21.22 14.64
CA HIS A 179 2.76 -22.27 15.30
C HIS A 179 3.42 -23.64 15.25
N ASP A 180 4.52 -23.79 14.51
CA ASP A 180 5.37 -24.97 14.52
C ASP A 180 5.84 -25.28 15.95
N ARG A 181 5.48 -26.46 16.43
CA ARG A 181 5.74 -26.91 17.81
C ARG A 181 7.06 -27.66 17.93
N VAL A 182 7.76 -27.93 16.83
CA VAL A 182 8.99 -28.71 16.81
C VAL A 182 10.19 -27.78 16.81
N THR A 183 11.01 -27.85 17.85
CA THR A 183 12.17 -26.96 18.00
C THR A 183 13.32 -27.27 17.05
N ASP A 184 13.36 -28.49 16.52
CA ASP A 184 14.38 -28.97 15.58
C ASP A 184 13.87 -28.95 14.11
N GLU A 185 12.87 -28.11 13.83
CA GLU A 185 12.31 -27.85 12.51
C GLU A 185 12.33 -26.34 12.27
N HIS A 186 13.00 -25.90 11.20
CA HIS A 186 13.14 -24.49 10.87
C HIS A 186 12.59 -24.21 9.46
N PRO A 187 11.30 -23.86 9.35
CA PRO A 187 10.68 -23.55 8.08
C PRO A 187 11.39 -22.43 7.31
N MET A 188 11.54 -22.62 6.00
CA MET A 188 12.19 -21.66 5.09
C MET A 188 11.19 -21.08 4.08
N TYR A 189 11.41 -19.82 3.71
CA TYR A 189 10.56 -19.11 2.77
C TYR A 189 11.39 -18.34 1.75
N THR A 190 10.92 -18.30 0.51
CA THR A 190 11.56 -17.53 -0.56
C THR A 190 10.50 -17.07 -1.56
N SER A 191 10.49 -15.79 -1.86
CA SER A 191 9.65 -15.21 -2.92
C SER A 191 10.49 -14.33 -3.83
N THR A 192 10.33 -14.45 -5.15
CA THR A 192 11.10 -13.67 -6.12
C THR A 192 10.19 -13.17 -7.26
N PRO A 193 9.88 -11.86 -7.31
CA PRO A 193 10.11 -10.84 -6.27
C PRO A 193 9.34 -11.12 -4.97
N ILE A 194 9.65 -10.38 -3.91
CA ILE A 194 8.99 -10.48 -2.60
C ILE A 194 7.47 -10.26 -2.72
N SER A 195 7.05 -9.35 -3.60
CA SER A 195 5.65 -8.99 -3.87
C SER A 195 4.76 -10.18 -4.23
N ILE A 196 5.28 -11.22 -4.90
CA ILE A 196 4.47 -12.43 -5.20
C ILE A 196 3.98 -13.06 -3.90
N GLY A 197 4.87 -13.21 -2.92
CA GLY A 197 4.55 -13.77 -1.63
C GLY A 197 3.64 -12.88 -0.79
N GLU A 198 3.84 -11.56 -0.88
CA GLU A 198 3.01 -10.56 -0.18
C GLU A 198 1.57 -10.54 -0.69
N ASP A 199 1.32 -10.86 -1.96
CA ASP A 199 0.00 -10.67 -2.58
C ASP A 199 -0.70 -11.98 -2.98
N LEU A 200 0.05 -13.00 -3.41
CA LEU A 200 -0.54 -14.21 -3.97
C LEU A 200 -1.36 -14.93 -2.90
N ALA A 201 -2.64 -15.11 -3.19
CA ALA A 201 -3.58 -15.88 -2.40
C ALA A 201 -4.43 -16.74 -3.34
N PHE A 202 -5.08 -17.80 -2.83
CA PHE A 202 -5.96 -18.60 -3.69
C PHE A 202 -7.16 -17.80 -4.23
N ASN A 203 -7.55 -16.73 -3.54
CA ASN A 203 -8.57 -15.78 -3.98
C ASN A 203 -8.00 -14.49 -4.61
N HIS A 204 -6.68 -14.41 -4.81
CA HIS A 204 -6.03 -13.24 -5.42
C HIS A 204 -4.79 -13.62 -6.24
N ILE A 205 -4.88 -13.44 -7.55
CA ILE A 205 -3.81 -13.75 -8.49
C ILE A 205 -3.02 -12.49 -8.81
N VAL A 206 -1.69 -12.58 -8.71
CA VAL A 206 -0.77 -11.45 -8.87
C VAL A 206 -0.47 -11.22 -10.36
N SER A 207 -0.57 -9.97 -10.79
CA SER A 207 -0.21 -9.55 -12.14
C SER A 207 1.30 -9.54 -12.35
N SER A 208 1.76 -9.77 -13.58
CA SER A 208 3.20 -9.83 -13.88
C SER A 208 3.83 -8.45 -13.88
N VAL A 209 3.07 -7.44 -14.28
CA VAL A 209 3.42 -6.03 -14.11
C VAL A 209 2.58 -5.48 -12.97
N ASP A 210 3.24 -4.84 -12.02
CA ASP A 210 2.62 -4.22 -10.86
C ASP A 210 3.25 -2.84 -10.67
N LEU A 211 2.53 -1.81 -11.14
CA LEU A 211 2.97 -0.42 -11.09
C LEU A 211 2.39 0.25 -9.86
N TYR A 212 3.17 1.11 -9.22
CA TYR A 212 2.74 1.73 -7.97
C TYR A 212 3.35 3.11 -7.72
N ILE A 213 2.81 3.80 -6.73
CA ILE A 213 3.31 5.10 -6.23
C ILE A 213 3.43 5.06 -4.70
N LYS A 214 4.66 5.19 -4.18
CA LYS A 214 4.91 5.18 -2.72
C LYS A 214 4.14 6.21 -1.92
N ASP A 215 3.54 5.80 -0.80
CA ASP A 215 3.00 6.69 0.23
C ASP A 215 4.07 7.24 1.19
N ASN A 216 5.13 6.46 1.45
CA ASN A 216 6.27 6.85 2.28
C ASN A 216 7.57 6.17 1.80
N PRO A 217 8.76 6.60 2.28
CA PRO A 217 10.03 6.03 1.81
C PRO A 217 10.15 4.52 2.02
N GLU A 218 9.62 4.00 3.14
CA GLU A 218 9.65 2.59 3.56
C GLU A 218 8.56 1.74 2.91
N ASP A 219 7.66 2.35 2.13
CA ASP A 219 6.56 1.65 1.48
C ASP A 219 7.10 0.58 0.52
N THR A 220 6.75 -0.67 0.80
CA THR A 220 7.03 -1.81 -0.10
C THR A 220 5.84 -2.08 -1.02
N GLU A 221 4.72 -1.36 -0.83
CA GLU A 221 3.45 -1.48 -1.54
C GLU A 221 2.65 -2.74 -1.24
N LYS A 222 2.97 -3.38 -0.10
CA LYS A 222 2.05 -4.34 0.49
C LYS A 222 0.75 -3.60 0.82
N GLU A 223 -0.38 -4.14 0.37
CA GLU A 223 -1.69 -3.53 0.56
C GLU A 223 -2.48 -4.22 1.70
N PRO A 224 -2.98 -3.46 2.69
CA PRO A 224 -2.82 -2.02 2.89
C PRO A 224 -1.41 -1.65 3.38
N ASN A 225 -0.95 -0.42 3.11
CA ASN A 225 0.35 0.03 3.60
C ASN A 225 0.35 0.11 5.14
N THR A 226 1.11 -0.78 5.78
CA THR A 226 1.22 -0.87 7.24
C THR A 226 2.38 -0.05 7.82
N THR A 227 3.20 0.59 7.00
CA THR A 227 4.44 1.27 7.43
C THR A 227 4.20 2.71 7.89
N THR A 228 3.06 3.31 7.58
CA THR A 228 2.71 4.68 7.98
C THR A 228 1.21 4.87 8.21
N ASN A 229 0.86 5.84 9.06
CA ASN A 229 -0.50 6.38 9.12
C ASN A 229 -0.62 7.74 8.40
N GLU A 230 0.50 8.29 7.92
CA GLU A 230 0.62 9.60 7.27
C GLU A 230 0.79 9.46 5.75
N PHE A 231 -0.12 8.72 5.10
CA PHE A 231 -0.12 8.44 3.65
C PHE A 231 -0.11 9.70 2.75
N TRP A 232 -0.44 10.87 3.30
CA TRP A 232 -0.37 12.15 2.60
C TRP A 232 1.05 12.74 2.46
N LYS A 233 2.10 11.98 2.77
CA LYS A 233 3.49 12.44 2.71
C LYS A 233 4.30 11.88 1.55
N SER A 234 3.66 11.22 0.58
CA SER A 234 4.28 10.55 -0.57
C SER A 234 5.59 11.19 -1.04
N PRO A 235 6.73 10.47 -1.05
CA PRO A 235 7.96 10.99 -1.64
C PRO A 235 7.86 11.05 -3.17
N SER A 236 6.97 10.26 -3.76
CA SER A 236 6.86 10.06 -5.19
C SER A 236 6.07 11.14 -5.93
N ILE A 237 5.56 12.16 -5.23
CA ILE A 237 4.84 13.28 -5.84
C ILE A 237 5.48 14.60 -5.40
N TRP A 238 5.89 15.43 -6.36
CA TRP A 238 6.41 16.76 -6.05
C TRP A 238 6.09 17.79 -7.14
N VAL A 239 6.05 19.07 -6.74
CA VAL A 239 5.76 20.18 -7.65
C VAL A 239 7.04 20.95 -7.94
N ARG A 240 7.20 21.39 -9.19
CA ARG A 240 8.25 22.27 -9.68
C ARG A 240 7.64 23.46 -10.45
N ASN A 241 8.24 24.64 -10.31
CA ASN A 241 7.84 25.83 -11.09
C ASN A 241 8.61 25.95 -12.40
N GLN A 242 9.53 25.03 -12.70
CA GLN A 242 10.25 24.94 -13.97
C GLN A 242 10.29 23.48 -14.37
N GLU A 243 10.33 23.21 -15.66
CA GLU A 243 10.58 21.86 -16.16
C GLU A 243 12.06 21.54 -15.95
N ASP A 244 12.36 20.95 -14.79
CA ASP A 244 13.70 20.57 -14.37
C ASP A 244 13.73 19.12 -13.85
N SER A 245 14.92 18.53 -13.74
CA SER A 245 15.11 17.18 -13.19
C SER A 245 15.40 17.19 -11.69
N ILE A 246 14.98 18.24 -10.95
CA ILE A 246 15.32 18.39 -9.54
C ILE A 246 14.29 17.67 -8.68
N TYR A 247 14.79 16.75 -7.85
CA TYR A 247 13.99 16.12 -6.82
C TYR A 247 13.85 17.07 -5.61
N GLY A 248 12.65 17.64 -5.45
CA GLY A 248 12.35 18.52 -4.34
C GLY A 248 11.07 19.30 -4.57
N HIS A 249 10.15 19.23 -3.61
CA HIS A 249 8.88 19.94 -3.71
C HIS A 249 9.07 21.46 -3.62
N GLN A 250 8.29 22.20 -4.41
CA GLN A 250 8.08 23.64 -4.31
C GLN A 250 6.59 23.92 -4.26
N ASN A 251 6.17 24.95 -3.54
CA ASN A 251 4.82 25.47 -3.75
C ASN A 251 4.69 25.95 -5.21
N PRO A 252 3.55 25.72 -5.87
CA PRO A 252 3.28 26.34 -7.16
C PRO A 252 3.23 27.87 -6.99
N GLU A 253 3.94 28.58 -7.84
CA GLU A 253 3.96 30.04 -7.90
C GLU A 253 3.06 30.46 -9.07
N TYR A 254 2.28 31.53 -8.92
CA TYR A 254 1.41 32.03 -9.99
C TYR A 254 1.74 33.49 -10.29
N SER A 255 1.87 33.82 -11.57
CA SER A 255 1.95 35.20 -12.06
C SER A 255 1.32 35.33 -13.45
N SER A 256 1.21 36.55 -13.96
CA SER A 256 0.64 36.78 -15.29
C SER A 256 1.41 36.10 -16.42
N ASP A 257 2.72 35.94 -16.24
CA ASP A 257 3.71 35.30 -17.11
C ASP A 257 4.05 33.85 -16.71
N HIS A 258 3.60 33.40 -15.53
CA HIS A 258 3.82 32.04 -15.04
C HIS A 258 2.50 31.41 -14.55
N ARG A 259 1.83 30.68 -15.45
CA ARG A 259 0.50 30.08 -15.21
C ARG A 259 0.50 28.55 -15.20
N VAL A 260 1.66 27.94 -15.38
CA VAL A 260 1.84 26.50 -15.46
C VAL A 260 2.96 26.11 -14.50
N ALA A 261 2.66 25.20 -13.59
CA ALA A 261 3.65 24.47 -12.80
C ALA A 261 3.69 23.02 -13.30
N PHE A 262 4.61 22.22 -12.76
CA PHE A 262 4.81 20.83 -13.15
C PHE A 262 4.63 19.92 -11.94
N VAL A 263 3.69 18.98 -12.02
CA VAL A 263 3.56 17.90 -11.04
C VAL A 263 4.37 16.73 -11.56
N ASN A 264 5.36 16.32 -10.77
CA ASN A 264 6.18 15.15 -11.06
C ASN A 264 5.70 13.97 -10.23
N VAL A 265 5.61 12.81 -10.87
CA VAL A 265 5.21 11.54 -10.26
C VAL A 265 6.27 10.49 -10.58
N ARG A 266 6.76 9.81 -9.54
CA ARG A 266 7.60 8.63 -9.66
C ARG A 266 6.73 7.38 -9.63
N VAL A 267 6.76 6.61 -10.71
CA VAL A 267 6.08 5.33 -10.83
C VAL A 267 7.12 4.22 -10.78
N HIS A 268 6.89 3.26 -9.90
CA HIS A 268 7.74 2.08 -9.72
C HIS A 268 7.10 0.85 -10.36
N ASN A 269 7.90 -0.20 -10.60
CA ASN A 269 7.40 -1.51 -10.99
C ASN A 269 7.92 -2.58 -10.01
N ARG A 270 7.06 -3.15 -9.16
CA ARG A 270 7.41 -4.27 -8.26
C ARG A 270 7.06 -5.64 -8.82
N GLY A 271 6.55 -5.69 -10.05
CA GLY A 271 6.19 -6.92 -10.72
C GLY A 271 7.38 -7.80 -11.10
N LYS A 272 7.07 -8.95 -11.71
CA LYS A 272 8.03 -9.92 -12.23
C LYS A 272 8.41 -9.70 -13.70
N GLU A 273 7.74 -8.77 -14.38
CA GLU A 273 7.94 -8.43 -15.78
C GLU A 273 8.18 -6.92 -15.97
N ASP A 274 8.97 -6.59 -16.99
CA ASP A 274 9.15 -5.20 -17.42
C ASP A 274 7.82 -4.62 -17.94
N PHE A 275 7.51 -3.40 -17.54
CA PHE A 275 6.43 -2.64 -18.17
C PHE A 275 6.97 -1.95 -19.42
N GLU A 276 6.37 -2.20 -20.59
CA GLU A 276 6.88 -1.70 -21.88
C GLU A 276 6.44 -0.27 -22.23
N GLY A 277 5.59 0.36 -21.41
CA GLY A 277 5.17 1.75 -21.63
C GLY A 277 3.83 1.92 -22.35
N GLU A 278 2.90 0.98 -22.21
CA GLU A 278 1.61 1.02 -22.93
C GLU A 278 0.41 0.71 -22.00
N GLY A 279 -0.74 1.32 -22.28
CA GLY A 279 -2.02 0.97 -21.65
C GLY A 279 -2.25 1.48 -20.23
N LYS A 280 -1.31 2.20 -19.63
CA LYS A 280 -1.43 2.78 -18.28
C LYS A 280 -1.30 4.30 -18.30
N TRP A 281 -2.01 4.97 -17.39
CA TRP A 281 -2.12 6.43 -17.32
C TRP A 281 -1.98 6.92 -15.89
N ILE A 282 -1.32 8.06 -15.71
CA ILE A 282 -1.27 8.81 -14.46
C ILE A 282 -2.32 9.91 -14.52
N LEU A 283 -3.24 9.91 -13.57
CA LEU A 283 -4.19 10.99 -13.35
C LEU A 283 -3.81 11.71 -12.07
N ILE A 284 -3.74 13.04 -12.13
CA ILE A 284 -3.44 13.90 -10.99
C ILE A 284 -4.67 14.70 -10.62
N TYR A 285 -5.00 14.67 -9.32
CA TYR A 285 -6.03 15.48 -8.72
C TYR A 285 -5.38 16.51 -7.80
N TRP A 286 -5.94 17.71 -7.78
CA TRP A 286 -5.57 18.76 -6.84
C TRP A 286 -6.79 19.21 -6.06
N VAL A 287 -6.58 19.57 -4.80
CA VAL A 287 -7.57 20.21 -3.94
C VAL A 287 -6.87 21.32 -3.16
N GLN A 288 -7.56 22.42 -2.89
CA GLN A 288 -7.03 23.45 -1.99
C GLN A 288 -6.81 22.87 -0.58
N ALA A 289 -5.73 23.27 0.08
CA ALA A 289 -5.30 22.74 1.38
C ALA A 289 -6.48 22.62 2.36
N SER A 290 -6.67 21.44 2.94
CA SER A 290 -7.83 21.13 3.78
C SER A 290 -7.49 20.08 4.84
N THR A 291 -8.10 20.17 6.03
CA THR A 291 -7.92 19.19 7.13
C THR A 291 -8.62 17.85 6.87
N GLY A 292 -9.47 17.81 5.85
CA GLY A 292 -10.08 16.59 5.32
C GLY A 292 -10.44 16.84 3.85
N ILE A 293 -10.47 15.79 3.03
CA ILE A 293 -10.73 15.95 1.60
C ILE A 293 -11.87 15.02 1.21
N THR A 294 -12.88 15.57 0.54
CA THR A 294 -14.02 14.81 0.05
C THR A 294 -13.73 14.29 -1.35
N GLN A 295 -14.34 13.16 -1.71
CA GLN A 295 -14.27 12.65 -3.09
C GLN A 295 -14.85 13.67 -4.08
N LYS A 296 -15.86 14.43 -3.65
CA LYS A 296 -16.45 15.56 -4.39
C LYS A 296 -15.42 16.64 -4.72
N ALA A 297 -14.55 16.99 -3.76
CA ALA A 297 -13.47 17.96 -3.97
C ALA A 297 -12.40 17.44 -4.94
N TRP A 298 -11.91 16.20 -4.75
CA TRP A 298 -10.96 15.59 -5.69
C TRP A 298 -11.48 15.57 -7.11
N LYS A 299 -12.76 15.21 -7.29
CA LYS A 299 -13.42 15.16 -8.60
C LYS A 299 -13.80 16.55 -9.14
N GLY A 300 -13.41 17.64 -8.47
CA GLY A 300 -13.70 19.01 -8.89
C GLY A 300 -15.20 19.31 -8.98
N ARG A 301 -16.02 18.70 -8.12
CA ARG A 301 -17.48 18.90 -8.05
C ARG A 301 -17.90 19.74 -6.85
N GLU A 302 -16.98 20.05 -5.95
CA GLU A 302 -17.21 20.90 -4.80
C GLU A 302 -16.92 22.36 -5.15
N LEU A 303 -17.84 23.25 -4.75
CA LEU A 303 -17.72 24.69 -4.93
C LEU A 303 -17.62 25.37 -3.57
N TYR A 304 -16.72 26.34 -3.44
CA TYR A 304 -16.71 27.30 -2.34
C TYR A 304 -17.57 28.52 -2.71
N GLU A 305 -18.46 28.93 -1.79
CA GLU A 305 -19.47 29.98 -1.98
C GLU A 305 -20.33 29.83 -3.24
N ASN A 306 -20.50 28.61 -3.77
CA ASN A 306 -21.16 28.35 -5.06
C ASN A 306 -20.50 29.06 -6.25
N LYS A 307 -19.23 29.47 -6.14
CA LYS A 307 -18.52 30.23 -7.17
C LYS A 307 -17.32 29.47 -7.75
N TRP A 308 -16.47 28.94 -6.87
CA TRP A 308 -15.15 28.46 -7.28
C TRP A 308 -14.97 26.97 -6.95
N PRO A 309 -14.51 26.14 -7.90
CA PRO A 309 -14.10 24.78 -7.61
C PRO A 309 -13.00 24.75 -6.54
N THR A 310 -13.15 23.88 -5.54
CA THR A 310 -12.13 23.68 -4.49
C THR A 310 -11.08 22.63 -4.87
N GLY A 311 -11.26 21.97 -6.01
CA GLY A 311 -10.35 20.99 -6.56
C GLY A 311 -10.60 20.73 -8.03
N GLY A 312 -9.83 19.81 -8.61
CA GLY A 312 -9.95 19.43 -10.01
C GLY A 312 -8.94 18.36 -10.40
N ILE A 313 -9.02 17.99 -11.69
CA ILE A 313 -8.16 16.98 -12.31
C ILE A 313 -7.28 17.64 -13.37
N LEU A 314 -6.06 17.15 -13.53
CA LEU A 314 -5.16 17.53 -14.62
C LEU A 314 -5.43 16.66 -15.85
N GLU A 315 -4.79 17.02 -16.96
CA GLU A 315 -4.74 16.15 -18.14
C GLU A 315 -4.00 14.85 -17.81
N ALA A 316 -4.56 13.72 -18.24
CA ALA A 316 -3.96 12.42 -17.99
C ALA A 316 -2.63 12.27 -18.74
N ARG A 317 -1.61 11.73 -18.07
CA ARG A 317 -0.29 11.48 -18.67
C ARG A 317 -0.13 9.98 -18.94
N PRO A 318 0.11 9.54 -20.19
CA PRO A 318 0.40 8.14 -20.44
C PRO A 318 1.74 7.76 -19.80
N ILE A 319 1.80 6.55 -19.25
CA ILE A 319 3.05 5.95 -18.77
C ILE A 319 3.76 5.36 -20.00
N ASP A 320 4.40 6.22 -20.77
CA ASP A 320 4.97 5.94 -22.10
C ASP A 320 6.45 5.54 -22.09
N LYS A 321 6.96 5.15 -20.91
CA LYS A 321 8.35 4.75 -20.72
C LYS A 321 8.42 3.31 -20.24
N LYS A 322 9.40 2.56 -20.75
CA LYS A 322 9.75 1.26 -20.20
C LYS A 322 10.20 1.40 -18.74
N ILE A 323 9.58 0.63 -17.84
CA ILE A 323 9.93 0.53 -16.41
C ILE A 323 10.29 -0.93 -16.14
N LYS A 324 11.57 -1.22 -15.98
CA LYS A 324 12.00 -2.59 -15.71
C LYS A 324 11.47 -3.07 -14.36
N ALA A 325 11.29 -4.38 -14.22
CA ALA A 325 10.97 -4.99 -12.94
C ALA A 325 12.01 -4.56 -11.87
N GLY A 326 11.52 -4.05 -10.73
CA GLY A 326 12.34 -3.51 -9.63
C GLY A 326 12.88 -2.08 -9.84
N GLU A 327 12.62 -1.43 -10.98
CA GLU A 327 13.03 -0.05 -11.26
C GLU A 327 11.85 0.95 -11.16
N TYR A 328 12.13 2.23 -11.45
CA TYR A 328 11.14 3.31 -11.50
C TYR A 328 11.42 4.30 -12.63
N LYS A 329 10.41 5.11 -12.98
CA LYS A 329 10.54 6.27 -13.86
C LYS A 329 9.77 7.48 -13.33
N ASP A 330 10.31 8.66 -13.60
CA ASP A 330 9.68 9.93 -13.27
C ASP A 330 8.93 10.49 -14.49
N PHE A 331 7.72 10.98 -14.25
CA PHE A 331 6.83 11.59 -15.24
C PHE A 331 6.45 12.99 -14.79
N SER A 332 6.61 13.97 -15.69
CA SER A 332 6.19 15.35 -15.46
C SER A 332 4.85 15.59 -16.16
N ILE A 333 3.94 16.26 -15.46
CA ILE A 333 2.59 16.61 -15.93
C ILE A 333 2.41 18.12 -15.80
N ASP A 334 2.00 18.76 -16.90
CA ASP A 334 1.67 20.18 -16.93
C ASP A 334 0.45 20.47 -16.06
N TRP A 335 0.64 21.33 -15.06
CA TRP A 335 -0.42 21.81 -14.22
C TRP A 335 -0.77 23.25 -14.56
N LYS A 336 -1.82 23.41 -15.38
CA LYS A 336 -2.48 24.71 -15.57
C LYS A 336 -3.05 25.17 -14.24
N LEU A 337 -2.41 26.16 -13.64
CA LEU A 337 -2.75 26.62 -12.30
C LEU A 337 -4.17 27.22 -12.29
N PRO A 338 -4.98 26.94 -11.25
CA PRO A 338 -6.36 27.38 -11.20
C PRO A 338 -6.50 28.90 -11.33
N THR A 339 -7.42 29.36 -12.18
CA THR A 339 -7.62 30.81 -12.44
C THR A 339 -8.00 31.59 -11.19
N MET A 340 -8.50 30.93 -10.14
CA MET A 340 -8.76 31.56 -8.85
C MET A 340 -7.51 32.20 -8.24
N LEU A 341 -6.29 31.70 -8.53
CA LEU A 341 -5.04 32.31 -8.08
C LEU A 341 -4.81 33.71 -8.70
N LYS A 342 -5.45 34.02 -9.83
CA LYS A 342 -5.46 35.36 -10.43
C LYS A 342 -6.36 36.35 -9.66
N VAL A 343 -7.49 35.86 -9.15
CA VAL A 343 -8.54 36.68 -8.53
C VAL A 343 -8.30 36.84 -7.03
N TYR A 344 -7.73 35.82 -6.40
CA TYR A 344 -7.36 35.78 -4.98
C TYR A 344 -5.86 35.45 -4.82
N PRO A 345 -4.94 36.28 -5.35
CA PRO A 345 -3.51 36.05 -5.17
C PRO A 345 -3.10 36.12 -3.68
N GLU A 346 -3.87 36.85 -2.86
CA GLU A 346 -3.69 36.92 -1.39
C GLU A 346 -4.30 35.75 -0.64
N GLY A 347 -5.10 34.90 -1.30
CA GLY A 347 -5.75 33.75 -0.68
C GLY A 347 -4.76 32.66 -0.25
N ASN A 348 -3.52 32.64 -0.77
CA ASN A 348 -2.42 31.74 -0.38
C ASN A 348 -2.88 30.32 0.03
N PHE A 349 -3.82 29.75 -0.72
CA PHE A 349 -4.15 28.35 -0.55
C PHE A 349 -3.02 27.57 -1.18
N HIS A 350 -2.44 26.68 -0.38
CA HIS A 350 -1.62 25.62 -0.91
C HIS A 350 -2.50 24.48 -1.40
N PHE A 351 -1.88 23.45 -1.94
CA PHE A 351 -2.60 22.38 -2.61
C PHE A 351 -2.23 21.02 -2.02
N CYS A 352 -3.26 20.21 -1.87
CA CYS A 352 -3.19 18.78 -1.70
C CYS A 352 -3.20 18.15 -3.10
N LEU A 353 -2.31 17.19 -3.34
CA LEU A 353 -2.23 16.45 -4.60
C LEU A 353 -2.48 14.98 -4.35
N LEU A 354 -3.13 14.33 -5.32
CA LEU A 354 -3.31 12.89 -5.37
C LEU A 354 -2.92 12.41 -6.76
N ALA A 355 -2.08 11.39 -6.84
CA ALA A 355 -1.77 10.69 -8.09
C ALA A 355 -2.48 9.33 -8.10
N LYS A 356 -2.97 8.92 -9.27
CA LYS A 356 -3.63 7.63 -9.49
C LYS A 356 -3.17 7.01 -10.80
N ILE A 357 -2.78 5.74 -10.77
CA ILE A 357 -2.52 4.91 -11.95
C ILE A 357 -3.85 4.29 -12.41
N MET A 358 -4.10 4.29 -13.71
CA MET A 358 -5.34 3.75 -14.30
C MET A 358 -5.09 3.10 -15.66
N ASP A 359 -5.98 2.18 -16.05
CA ASP A 359 -6.02 1.54 -17.38
C ASP A 359 -6.60 2.45 -18.48
N THR A 360 -7.13 3.61 -18.10
CA THR A 360 -7.82 4.55 -18.98
C THR A 360 -7.40 5.98 -18.62
N PRO A 361 -7.30 6.88 -19.60
CA PRO A 361 -7.06 8.31 -19.33
C PRO A 361 -8.28 9.01 -18.72
N TYR A 362 -9.43 8.34 -18.67
CA TYR A 362 -10.70 8.93 -18.27
C TYR A 362 -11.13 8.43 -16.89
N ASP A 363 -11.20 9.35 -15.93
CA ASP A 363 -11.98 9.17 -14.71
C ASP A 363 -13.09 10.23 -14.68
N GLU A 364 -13.92 10.21 -15.72
CA GLU A 364 -15.06 11.12 -15.84
C GLU A 364 -16.28 10.59 -15.06
N GLY A 365 -17.11 11.51 -14.57
CA GLY A 365 -18.30 11.17 -13.79
C GLY A 365 -18.10 11.21 -12.28
N TYR A 366 -19.21 11.37 -11.56
CA TYR A 366 -19.26 11.43 -10.10
C TYR A 366 -20.64 10.99 -9.62
N SER A 367 -20.67 10.01 -8.73
CA SER A 367 -21.84 9.58 -7.99
C SER A 367 -21.51 9.62 -6.50
N PRO A 368 -22.30 10.29 -5.65
CA PRO A 368 -22.03 10.35 -4.20
C PRO A 368 -21.92 8.98 -3.51
N GLU A 369 -22.62 7.98 -4.04
CA GLU A 369 -22.69 6.61 -3.50
C GLU A 369 -21.45 5.77 -3.82
N LYS A 370 -20.65 6.18 -4.82
CA LYS A 370 -19.49 5.42 -5.29
C LYS A 370 -18.23 5.89 -4.58
N SER A 371 -17.42 4.96 -4.08
CA SER A 371 -16.05 5.27 -3.64
C SER A 371 -15.10 5.30 -4.84
N TYR A 372 -14.31 6.38 -4.95
CA TYR A 372 -13.35 6.59 -6.04
C TYR A 372 -11.88 6.48 -5.61
N PHE A 373 -11.62 6.65 -4.31
CA PHE A 373 -10.27 6.78 -3.75
C PHE A 373 -10.13 5.87 -2.53
N ASP A 374 -9.05 5.11 -2.51
CA ASP A 374 -8.66 4.26 -1.39
C ASP A 374 -7.15 4.42 -1.14
N LEU A 375 -6.80 5.51 -0.46
CA LEU A 375 -5.41 5.92 -0.27
C LEU A 375 -4.62 5.07 0.72
N LYS A 376 -5.26 4.10 1.39
CA LYS A 376 -4.56 3.19 2.31
C LYS A 376 -4.54 1.77 1.78
N GLY A 377 -5.57 1.38 1.04
CA GLY A 377 -5.72 0.04 0.50
C GLY A 377 -5.33 -0.09 -0.97
N SER A 378 -4.76 0.94 -1.61
CA SER A 378 -4.41 0.92 -3.03
C SER A 378 -3.04 1.57 -3.31
N ASN A 379 -2.10 0.79 -3.82
CA ASN A 379 -0.74 1.13 -4.24
C ASN A 379 -0.71 1.93 -5.57
N ASP A 380 -1.79 1.84 -6.35
CA ASP A 380 -2.04 2.65 -7.54
C ASP A 380 -2.30 4.12 -7.19
N GLN A 381 -2.41 4.47 -5.90
CA GLN A 381 -2.78 5.80 -5.45
C GLN A 381 -1.83 6.31 -4.36
N ALA A 382 -1.43 7.57 -4.45
CA ALA A 382 -0.68 8.21 -3.39
C ALA A 382 -1.04 9.68 -3.24
N GLN A 383 -0.84 10.21 -2.03
CA GLN A 383 -1.18 11.59 -1.70
C GLN A 383 0.03 12.41 -1.24
N LYS A 384 0.09 13.68 -1.67
CA LYS A 384 1.03 14.69 -1.19
C LYS A 384 0.33 15.94 -0.71
N ASN A 385 0.44 16.19 0.60
CA ASN A 385 -0.01 17.43 1.23
C ASN A 385 1.17 18.10 1.89
N VAL A 386 1.77 19.08 1.21
CA VAL A 386 2.86 19.84 1.79
C VAL A 386 2.75 21.30 1.41
N THR A 387 3.15 22.15 2.34
CA THR A 387 3.19 23.60 2.19
C THR A 387 4.53 24.07 2.70
N ILE A 388 5.27 24.82 1.87
CA ILE A 388 6.58 25.35 2.24
C ILE A 388 6.45 26.82 2.63
N ILE A 389 6.58 27.13 3.91
CA ILE A 389 6.56 28.53 4.37
C ILE A 389 8.00 29.05 4.39
N ARG A 390 8.35 29.89 3.43
CA ARG A 390 9.69 30.49 3.34
C ARG A 390 9.78 31.68 4.29
N LYS A 391 10.98 31.99 4.79
CA LYS A 391 11.23 33.15 5.67
C LYS A 391 10.66 34.47 5.10
N LYS A 392 10.79 34.69 3.77
CA LYS A 392 10.27 35.88 3.08
C LYS A 392 8.73 35.98 3.07
N ASP A 393 8.03 34.88 3.32
CA ASP A 393 6.58 34.77 3.26
C ASP A 393 5.94 34.73 4.67
N THR A 394 6.73 34.89 5.73
CA THR A 394 6.28 34.81 7.14
C THR A 394 5.29 35.90 7.55
N GLU A 395 5.23 37.01 6.81
CA GLU A 395 4.24 38.07 7.01
C GLU A 395 2.90 37.79 6.34
N LYS A 396 2.83 36.79 5.45
CA LYS A 396 1.61 36.38 4.74
C LYS A 396 0.76 35.45 5.60
N PHE A 397 -0.53 35.43 5.29
CA PHE A 397 -1.49 34.45 5.79
C PHE A 397 -1.55 33.27 4.83
N PHE A 398 -1.73 32.05 5.37
CA PHE A 398 -1.87 30.82 4.61
C PHE A 398 -3.22 30.19 4.92
N ASN A 399 -4.04 30.02 3.88
CA ASN A 399 -5.40 29.54 4.07
C ASN A 399 -5.46 28.01 4.02
N VAL A 400 -6.23 27.44 4.93
CA VAL A 400 -6.55 26.01 4.99
C VAL A 400 -8.05 25.87 5.24
N TYR A 401 -8.72 25.01 4.50
CA TYR A 401 -10.10 24.64 4.83
C TYR A 401 -10.13 23.74 6.06
N VAL A 402 -10.96 24.09 7.03
CA VAL A 402 -11.33 23.24 8.15
C VAL A 402 -12.73 22.72 7.88
N ARG A 403 -12.93 21.41 8.00
CA ARG A 403 -14.19 20.79 7.58
C ARG A 403 -14.61 19.54 8.34
N ASN A 404 -15.90 19.28 8.27
CA ASN A 404 -16.52 18.00 8.56
C ASN A 404 -16.76 17.24 7.24
N THR A 405 -16.14 16.07 7.09
CA THR A 405 -16.34 15.20 5.91
C THR A 405 -17.52 14.23 6.07
N SER A 406 -18.21 14.27 7.22
CA SER A 406 -19.40 13.49 7.51
C SER A 406 -20.65 14.33 7.24
N THR A 407 -21.73 13.66 6.83
CA THR A 407 -23.07 14.26 6.72
C THR A 407 -23.74 14.51 8.09
N LEU A 408 -23.17 14.00 9.18
CA LEU A 408 -23.63 14.19 10.55
C LEU A 408 -22.79 15.23 11.25
N ASP A 409 -23.40 15.97 12.19
CA ASP A 409 -22.71 16.91 13.06
C ASP A 409 -21.61 16.21 13.87
N LYS A 410 -20.40 16.78 13.88
CA LYS A 410 -19.24 16.21 14.57
C LYS A 410 -18.40 17.30 15.23
N ALA A 411 -17.83 16.94 16.37
CA ALA A 411 -16.87 17.77 17.07
C ALA A 411 -15.44 17.35 16.71
N TYR A 412 -14.60 18.35 16.43
CA TYR A 412 -13.20 18.14 16.06
C TYR A 412 -12.25 18.91 16.99
N THR A 413 -11.02 18.43 17.07
CA THR A 413 -9.91 19.17 17.68
C THR A 413 -8.94 19.58 16.57
N LEU A 414 -8.54 20.84 16.57
CA LEU A 414 -7.56 21.39 15.65
C LEU A 414 -6.27 21.71 16.39
N GLU A 415 -5.17 21.18 15.90
CA GLU A 415 -3.83 21.30 16.51
C GLU A 415 -2.74 21.39 15.43
N LEU A 416 -1.57 21.90 15.82
CA LEU A 416 -0.38 21.98 14.97
C LEU A 416 0.71 21.12 15.61
N ILE A 417 0.93 19.93 15.04
CA ILE A 417 1.81 18.91 15.60
C ILE A 417 3.22 19.05 15.00
N PRO A 418 4.27 19.32 15.80
CA PRO A 418 5.64 19.25 15.30
C PRO A 418 6.01 17.82 14.93
N GLN A 419 6.73 17.64 13.83
CA GLN A 419 7.17 16.31 13.40
C GLN A 419 8.29 15.76 14.30
N THR A 420 9.15 16.64 14.80
CA THR A 420 10.24 16.30 15.72
C THR A 420 10.26 17.24 16.92
N GLU A 421 10.99 16.87 17.98
CA GLU A 421 11.23 17.78 19.10
C GLU A 421 11.97 19.06 18.68
N ALA A 422 12.81 18.99 17.63
CA ALA A 422 13.47 20.16 17.08
C ALA A 422 12.47 21.13 16.45
N ASP A 423 11.42 20.63 15.79
CA ASP A 423 10.37 21.46 15.18
C ASP A 423 9.54 22.19 16.24
N ALA A 424 9.40 21.61 17.45
CA ALA A 424 8.71 22.25 18.56
C ALA A 424 9.36 23.59 18.97
N THR A 425 10.65 23.80 18.66
CA THR A 425 11.36 25.07 18.90
C THR A 425 10.79 26.23 18.07
N LEU A 426 9.93 25.96 17.07
CA LEU A 426 9.20 26.98 16.32
C LEU A 426 8.48 27.96 17.24
N TYR A 427 7.84 27.49 18.31
CA TYR A 427 7.08 28.32 19.25
C TYR A 427 7.96 29.27 20.08
N GLN A 428 9.28 29.02 20.15
CA GLN A 428 10.24 29.94 20.77
C GLN A 428 10.77 30.98 19.78
N ARG A 429 10.62 30.71 18.48
CA ARG A 429 11.24 31.48 17.38
C ARG A 429 10.21 32.22 16.53
N ALA A 430 8.93 31.92 16.66
CA ALA A 430 7.87 32.55 15.91
C ALA A 430 6.58 32.63 16.73
N LYS A 431 5.80 33.69 16.51
CA LYS A 431 4.41 33.77 16.96
C LYS A 431 3.54 33.04 15.93
N VAL A 432 2.83 32.01 16.40
CA VAL A 432 1.93 31.21 15.57
C VAL A 432 0.50 31.68 15.81
N GLU A 433 -0.08 32.33 14.80
CA GLU A 433 -1.42 32.92 14.86
C GLU A 433 -2.35 32.20 13.89
N MET A 434 -3.58 31.93 14.34
CA MET A 434 -4.66 31.40 13.52
C MET A 434 -5.84 32.35 13.55
N SER A 435 -6.35 32.74 12.38
CA SER A 435 -7.58 33.52 12.23
C SER A 435 -8.68 32.66 11.63
N MET A 436 -9.82 32.58 12.30
CA MET A 436 -10.96 31.76 11.89
C MET A 436 -12.01 32.60 11.18
N SER A 437 -12.59 32.06 10.11
CA SER A 437 -13.84 32.59 9.55
C SER A 437 -14.98 32.57 10.58
N PRO A 438 -16.02 33.42 10.42
CA PRO A 438 -17.20 33.39 11.28
C PRO A 438 -17.76 31.99 11.44
N LYS A 439 -17.85 31.22 10.34
CA LYS A 439 -18.42 29.86 10.38
C LYS A 439 -17.61 28.92 11.28
N ILE A 440 -16.28 28.95 11.21
CA ILE A 440 -15.41 28.12 12.06
C ILE A 440 -15.43 28.62 13.51
N TYR A 441 -15.43 29.94 13.71
CA TYR A 441 -15.51 30.52 15.05
C TYR A 441 -16.83 30.17 15.75
N ASP A 442 -17.96 30.31 15.05
CA ASP A 442 -19.29 29.94 15.55
C ASP A 442 -19.36 28.43 15.85
N ALA A 443 -18.68 27.58 15.08
CA ALA A 443 -18.56 26.15 15.37
C ALA A 443 -17.78 25.88 16.66
N TRP A 444 -16.73 26.65 16.92
CA TRP A 444 -15.99 26.58 18.18
C TRP A 444 -16.80 27.13 19.36
N GLU A 445 -17.61 28.18 19.14
CA GLU A 445 -18.56 28.72 20.12
C GLU A 445 -19.61 27.69 20.50
N ARG A 446 -20.23 27.01 19.52
CA ARG A 446 -21.14 25.87 19.75
C ARG A 446 -20.46 24.77 20.57
N GLY A 447 -19.15 24.60 20.38
CA GLY A 447 -18.27 23.73 21.14
C GLY A 447 -17.99 24.15 22.59
N GLY A 448 -18.44 25.34 23.00
CA GLY A 448 -18.16 25.95 24.29
C GLY A 448 -16.77 26.56 24.42
N PHE A 449 -16.13 26.94 23.30
CA PHE A 449 -14.79 27.55 23.27
C PHE A 449 -13.71 26.76 24.02
N LYS A 450 -13.80 25.43 24.03
CA LYS A 450 -12.81 24.59 24.70
C LYS A 450 -11.45 24.73 24.02
N SER A 451 -10.39 24.93 24.80
CA SER A 451 -9.03 25.04 24.28
C SER A 451 -7.98 24.69 25.32
N GLN A 452 -6.79 24.38 24.83
CA GLN A 452 -5.57 24.16 25.60
C GLN A 452 -4.46 25.06 25.05
N ASP A 453 -3.74 25.76 25.92
CA ASP A 453 -2.59 26.64 25.59
C ASP A 453 -2.86 27.67 24.48
N ILE A 454 -4.07 28.21 24.42
CA ILE A 454 -4.47 29.24 23.47
C ILE A 454 -4.53 30.61 24.14
N GLU A 455 -3.87 31.61 23.54
CA GLU A 455 -4.03 33.02 23.93
C GLU A 455 -5.02 33.71 22.99
N PHE A 456 -5.99 34.42 23.57
CA PHE A 456 -6.95 35.21 22.81
C PHE A 456 -6.31 36.53 22.36
N VAL A 457 -6.50 36.89 21.09
CA VAL A 457 -6.06 38.19 20.58
C VAL A 457 -7.17 39.22 20.81
N SER A 458 -6.89 40.28 21.57
CA SER A 458 -7.84 41.37 21.80
C SER A 458 -8.20 42.03 20.46
N THR A 459 -9.50 42.12 20.15
CA THR A 459 -9.95 42.74 18.92
C THR A 459 -9.76 44.26 18.98
N GLU A 460 -8.70 44.77 18.36
CA GLU A 460 -8.70 46.17 17.96
C GLU A 460 -9.71 46.32 16.82
N SER A 461 -10.63 47.26 17.00
CA SER A 461 -11.65 47.64 16.04
C SER A 461 -11.00 48.14 14.76
N ASN A 462 -10.87 47.27 13.75
CA ASN A 462 -11.27 47.53 12.37
C ASN A 462 -10.88 46.40 11.42
N ALA A 463 -11.89 45.91 10.69
CA ALA A 463 -11.80 45.26 9.39
C ALA A 463 -11.09 43.89 9.28
N THR A 464 -11.76 42.85 9.78
CA THR A 464 -12.25 41.68 9.01
C THR A 464 -13.08 40.83 9.99
N ASN A 465 -14.13 40.14 9.56
CA ASN A 465 -14.98 39.30 10.44
C ASN A 465 -14.25 38.04 10.97
N LEU A 466 -12.91 38.00 10.93
CA LEU A 466 -12.11 36.87 11.37
C LEU A 466 -11.72 37.05 12.84
N ARG A 467 -11.78 35.97 13.61
CA ARG A 467 -11.40 35.96 15.04
C ARG A 467 -10.07 35.22 15.19
N SER A 468 -9.09 35.88 15.79
CA SER A 468 -7.72 35.37 15.86
C SER A 468 -7.34 34.84 17.25
N VAL A 469 -6.54 33.79 17.25
CA VAL A 469 -5.96 33.16 18.44
C VAL A 469 -4.46 32.91 18.22
N LYS A 470 -3.70 32.82 19.30
CA LYS A 470 -2.29 32.42 19.28
C LYS A 470 -2.11 31.05 19.92
N PHE A 471 -1.29 30.24 19.28
CA PHE A 471 -0.86 28.95 19.81
C PHE A 471 0.40 29.20 20.64
N ALA A 472 0.32 29.00 21.95
CA ALA A 472 1.41 29.31 22.88
C ALA A 472 2.49 28.22 22.93
N SER A 473 2.15 27.00 22.52
CA SER A 473 2.99 25.81 22.70
C SER A 473 2.70 24.74 21.62
N PRO A 474 3.59 23.75 21.47
CA PRO A 474 3.30 22.53 20.70
C PRO A 474 2.06 21.76 21.16
N GLN A 475 1.59 21.98 22.40
CA GLN A 475 0.43 21.32 22.98
C GLN A 475 -0.86 22.13 22.79
N SER A 476 -0.79 23.24 22.05
CA SER A 476 -1.93 24.12 21.80
C SER A 476 -3.00 23.47 20.95
N LYS A 477 -4.26 23.56 21.40
CA LYS A 477 -5.42 22.94 20.74
C LYS A 477 -6.65 23.84 20.82
N LEU A 478 -7.36 23.95 19.70
CA LEU A 478 -8.76 24.36 19.68
C LEU A 478 -9.61 23.08 19.74
N GLN A 479 -10.36 22.90 20.81
CA GLN A 479 -11.06 21.66 21.11
C GLN A 479 -12.56 21.80 20.86
N ASN A 480 -13.19 20.69 20.53
CA ASN A 480 -14.64 20.57 20.41
C ASN A 480 -15.26 21.54 19.38
N ILE A 481 -14.56 21.86 18.30
CA ILE A 481 -15.11 22.66 17.19
C ILE A 481 -16.27 21.86 16.58
N SER A 482 -17.50 22.26 16.89
CA SER A 482 -18.73 21.52 16.61
C SER A 482 -19.27 21.91 15.24
N LEU A 483 -18.75 21.26 14.20
CA LEU A 483 -19.11 21.49 12.80
C LEU A 483 -20.38 20.72 12.45
N ARG A 484 -21.29 21.37 11.72
CA ARG A 484 -22.46 20.69 11.16
C ARG A 484 -22.05 19.68 10.09
N GLY A 485 -22.96 18.77 9.74
CA GLY A 485 -22.78 17.88 8.59
C GLY A 485 -22.35 18.65 7.33
N ASP A 486 -21.31 18.17 6.66
CA ASP A 486 -20.69 18.76 5.47
C ASP A 486 -20.21 20.23 5.61
N GLU A 487 -20.17 20.77 6.84
CA GLU A 487 -19.79 22.15 7.08
C GLU A 487 -18.27 22.34 6.90
N PHE A 488 -17.91 23.35 6.11
CA PHE A 488 -16.52 23.78 5.98
C PHE A 488 -16.39 25.27 5.74
N ASP A 489 -15.23 25.79 6.14
CA ASP A 489 -14.79 27.14 5.83
C ASP A 489 -13.29 27.30 6.14
N ILE A 490 -12.77 28.53 6.02
CA ILE A 490 -11.33 28.81 6.06
C ILE A 490 -10.85 29.13 7.48
N VAL A 491 -9.63 28.69 7.77
CA VAL A 491 -8.73 29.30 8.75
C VAL A 491 -7.48 29.82 8.07
N GLN A 492 -6.92 30.90 8.60
CA GLN A 492 -5.70 31.52 8.12
C GLN A 492 -4.58 31.36 9.14
N LEU A 493 -3.46 30.77 8.74
CA LEU A 493 -2.27 30.61 9.58
C LEU A 493 -1.25 31.71 9.26
N LYS A 494 -0.62 32.26 10.30
CA LYS A 494 0.51 33.19 10.18
C LYS A 494 1.62 32.80 11.13
N PHE A 495 2.85 32.80 10.63
CA PHE A 495 4.05 32.39 11.35
C PHE A 495 5.02 33.57 11.43
N LYS A 496 4.84 34.45 12.42
CA LYS A 496 5.65 35.66 12.55
C LYS A 496 6.95 35.35 13.28
N VAL A 497 8.03 35.16 12.52
CA VAL A 497 9.37 34.89 13.06
C VAL A 497 9.83 36.07 13.93
N LEU A 498 10.26 35.77 15.15
CA LEU A 498 10.81 36.74 16.08
C LEU A 498 12.20 37.20 15.57
N PRO A 499 12.58 38.46 15.81
CA PRO A 499 13.95 38.88 15.58
C PRO A 499 14.89 37.94 16.34
N LEU A 500 15.97 37.50 15.68
CA LEU A 500 17.08 36.91 16.42
C LEU A 500 17.57 38.01 17.38
N ASN A 501 17.44 37.80 18.68
CA ASN A 501 18.11 38.66 19.65
C ASN A 501 19.60 38.62 19.28
N ALA A 502 20.17 39.80 19.02
CA ALA A 502 21.58 40.00 18.71
C ALA A 502 22.48 39.61 19.90
#